data_AF-A0A959F0K9-F1
#
_entry.id   AF-A0A959F0K9-F1
#
_cell.length_a   1.000
_cell.length_b   1.000
_cell.length_c   1.000
_cell.angle_alpha   90.00
_cell.angle_beta   90.00
_cell.angle_gamma   90.00
#
_symmetry.space_group_name_H-M   'P 1'
#
loop_
_entity.id
_entity.type
_entity.pdbx_description
1 polymer ?
#
loop_
_entity_poly.entity_id
_entity_poly.type
_entity_poly.pdbx_seq_one_letter_code
_entity_poly.pdbx_strand_id
1 'polypeptide(L)'
;MPLLTTSTYHAPRLLRPAHFNTVYPAMFRRLPEVRYLRERWETPDGDFLDLDWARGQNDRLLIAVHGLEGSSQRSYIKGMIRAFGQ
;
A
#
# COMPACT_ATOMS: atom_id res chain seq x y z
N MET A 1 1.51 -11.90 18.90
CA MET A 1 0.14 -11.90 18.35
C MET A 1 -0.77 -12.57 19.37
N PRO A 2 -1.90 -11.95 19.76
CA PRO A 2 -2.81 -12.60 20.70
C PRO A 2 -3.42 -13.86 20.05
N LEU A 3 -3.38 -14.98 20.77
CA LEU A 3 -4.04 -16.21 20.37
C LEU A 3 -5.49 -16.14 20.84
N LEU A 4 -6.41 -15.93 19.90
CA LEU A 4 -7.84 -16.02 20.18
C LEU A 4 -8.24 -17.50 20.17
N THR A 5 -8.54 -18.06 21.34
CA THR A 5 -9.02 -19.45 21.47
C THR A 5 -10.42 -19.62 20.89
N THR A 6 -11.24 -18.57 20.92
CA THR A 6 -12.56 -18.50 20.30
C THR A 6 -12.73 -17.16 19.60
N SER A 7 -13.13 -17.18 18.33
CA SER A 7 -13.41 -15.97 17.55
C SER A 7 -14.91 -15.80 17.33
N THR A 8 -15.44 -14.59 17.58
CA THR A 8 -16.83 -14.22 17.24
C THR A 8 -16.99 -13.78 15.78
N TYR A 9 -15.90 -13.72 15.02
CA TYR A 9 -15.91 -13.29 13.63
C TYR A 9 -16.46 -14.37 12.70
N HIS A 10 -17.54 -14.05 11.99
CA HIS A 10 -18.09 -14.88 10.93
C HIS A 10 -17.75 -14.29 9.55
N ALA A 11 -16.81 -14.92 8.85
CA ALA A 11 -16.44 -14.48 7.50
C ALA A 11 -17.63 -14.61 6.52
N PRO A 12 -17.86 -13.59 5.66
CA PRO A 12 -18.79 -13.69 4.54
C PRO A 12 -18.50 -14.91 3.68
N ARG A 13 -19.52 -15.57 3.10
CA ARG A 13 -19.37 -16.86 2.41
C ARG A 13 -18.23 -16.90 1.38
N LEU A 14 -18.06 -15.83 0.62
CA LEU A 14 -17.00 -15.70 -0.41
C LEU A 14 -15.59 -15.54 0.17
N LEU A 15 -15.45 -15.02 1.40
CA LEU A 15 -14.17 -14.76 2.06
C LEU A 15 -13.79 -15.84 3.08
N ARG A 16 -14.57 -16.94 3.16
CA ARG A 16 -14.25 -18.11 4.00
C ARG A 16 -13.05 -18.93 3.53
N PRO A 17 -12.82 -19.13 2.21
CA PRO A 17 -11.65 -19.89 1.78
C PRO A 17 -10.37 -19.16 2.19
N ALA A 18 -9.42 -19.90 2.74
CA ALA A 18 -8.25 -19.37 3.45
C ALA A 18 -7.39 -18.35 2.67
N HIS A 19 -7.44 -18.39 1.34
CA HIS A 19 -6.61 -17.54 0.48
C HIS A 19 -7.42 -16.67 -0.48
N PHE A 20 -8.75 -16.73 -0.47
CA PHE A 20 -9.56 -15.99 -1.45
C PHE A 20 -9.36 -14.48 -1.30
N ASN A 21 -9.31 -14.00 -0.06
CA ASN A 21 -9.01 -12.60 0.30
C ASN A 21 -7.63 -12.12 -0.17
N THR A 22 -6.67 -13.02 -0.39
CA THR A 22 -5.34 -12.69 -0.91
C THR A 22 -5.31 -12.77 -2.43
N VAL A 23 -5.85 -13.85 -2.99
CA VAL A 23 -5.76 -14.18 -4.42
C VAL A 23 -6.63 -13.26 -5.27
N TYR A 24 -7.88 -13.02 -4.85
CA TYR A 24 -8.81 -12.21 -5.61
C TYR A 24 -8.31 -10.78 -5.87
N PRO A 25 -7.90 -9.98 -4.86
CA PRO A 25 -7.40 -8.64 -5.11
C PRO A 25 -6.06 -8.63 -5.84
N ALA A 26 -5.23 -9.68 -5.71
CA ALA A 26 -3.99 -9.77 -6.48
C ALA A 26 -4.26 -9.90 -7.99
N MET A 27 -5.30 -10.63 -8.39
CA MET A 27 -5.64 -10.86 -9.80
C MET A 27 -6.56 -9.81 -10.41
N PHE A 28 -7.54 -9.32 -9.65
CA PHE A 28 -8.68 -8.57 -10.23
C PHE A 28 -8.80 -7.12 -9.77
N ARG A 29 -7.99 -6.67 -8.80
CA ARG A 29 -8.07 -5.28 -8.32
C ARG A 29 -7.62 -4.31 -9.40
N ARG A 30 -8.53 -3.45 -9.86
CA ARG A 30 -8.20 -2.31 -10.71
C ARG A 30 -7.49 -1.23 -9.88
N LEU A 31 -6.30 -0.85 -10.32
CA LEU A 31 -5.50 0.17 -9.65
C LEU A 31 -5.61 1.49 -10.41
N PRO A 32 -5.66 2.62 -9.70
CA PRO A 32 -5.54 3.93 -10.33
C PRO A 32 -4.14 4.07 -10.94
N GLU A 33 -4.07 4.81 -12.04
CA GLU A 33 -2.81 5.37 -12.49
C GLU A 33 -2.44 6.50 -11.53
N VAL A 34 -1.26 6.40 -10.91
CA VAL A 34 -0.71 7.45 -10.05
C VAL A 34 0.49 8.02 -10.77
N ARG A 35 0.44 9.32 -11.06
CA ARG A 35 1.56 10.05 -11.64
C ARG A 35 2.49 10.48 -10.52
N TYR A 36 3.71 9.99 -10.56
CA TYR A 36 4.74 10.33 -9.58
C TYR A 36 5.78 11.24 -10.20
N LEU A 37 6.28 12.19 -9.40
CA LEU A 37 7.53 12.90 -9.67
C LEU A 37 8.59 12.33 -8.72
N ARG A 38 9.65 11.74 -9.26
CA ARG A 38 10.73 11.17 -8.44
C ARG A 38 11.71 12.26 -8.02
N GLU A 39 12.09 12.22 -6.75
CA GLU A 39 13.18 12.99 -6.15
C GLU A 39 14.09 12.01 -5.41
N ARG A 40 15.41 12.17 -5.53
CA ARG A 40 16.39 11.37 -4.79
C ARG A 40 17.06 12.21 -3.73
N TRP A 41 17.13 11.70 -2.51
CA TRP A 41 17.87 12.30 -1.41
C TRP A 41 19.10 11.44 -1.10
N GLU A 42 20.26 12.08 -1.04
CA GLU A 42 21.48 11.48 -0.51
C GLU A 42 21.41 11.48 1.02
N THR A 43 21.81 10.38 1.66
CA THR A 43 21.82 10.26 3.12
C THR A 43 23.22 10.50 3.69
N PRO A 44 23.35 10.94 4.97
CA PRO A 44 24.66 11.26 5.55
C PRO A 44 25.66 10.10 5.61
N ASP A 45 25.18 8.86 5.54
CA ASP A 45 25.98 7.63 5.48
C ASP A 45 26.40 7.23 4.05
N GLY A 46 26.07 8.05 3.04
CA GLY A 46 26.48 7.85 1.64
C GLY A 46 25.60 6.87 0.86
N ASP A 47 24.38 6.62 1.34
CA ASP A 47 23.33 5.90 0.60
C ASP A 47 22.29 6.89 0.05
N PHE A 48 21.15 6.40 -0.45
CA PHE A 48 20.10 7.22 -1.03
C PHE A 48 18.68 6.77 -0.68
N LEU A 49 17.75 7.71 -0.74
CA LEU A 49 16.30 7.50 -0.68
C LEU A 49 15.66 8.01 -1.96
N ASP A 50 14.93 7.14 -2.66
CA ASP A 50 14.04 7.54 -3.75
C ASP A 50 12.64 7.88 -3.20
N LEU A 51 12.24 9.13 -3.35
CA LEU A 51 10.93 9.65 -3.00
C LEU A 51 10.07 9.83 -4.26
N ASP A 52 8.93 9.15 -4.33
CA ASP A 52 7.99 9.29 -5.43
C ASP A 52 6.79 10.14 -4.99
N TRP A 53 6.71 11.38 -5.48
CA TRP A 53 5.69 12.35 -5.08
C TRP A 53 4.43 12.26 -5.94
N ALA A 54 3.29 11.96 -5.31
CA ALA A 54 1.96 12.21 -5.88
C ALA A 54 1.42 13.52 -5.29
N ARG A 55 1.31 14.57 -6.11
CA ARG A 55 0.94 15.92 -5.63
C ARG A 55 -0.53 16.22 -5.87
N GLY A 56 -1.18 16.81 -4.86
CA GLY A 56 -2.55 17.32 -4.88
C GLY A 56 -2.67 18.61 -4.05
N GLN A 57 -3.85 19.21 -3.96
CA GLN A 57 -4.09 20.41 -3.16
C GLN A 57 -4.42 20.05 -1.70
N ASN A 58 -3.44 19.47 -1.00
CA ASN A 58 -3.59 18.97 0.36
C ASN A 58 -2.72 19.76 1.35
N ASP A 59 -3.25 20.01 2.55
CA ASP A 59 -2.55 20.64 3.68
C ASP A 59 -1.83 19.61 4.58
N ARG A 60 -2.01 18.31 4.28
CA ARG A 60 -1.43 17.18 5.01
C ARG A 60 -0.54 16.35 4.09
N LEU A 61 0.52 15.78 4.67
CA LEU A 61 1.43 14.87 4.00
C LEU A 61 1.15 13.42 4.42
N LEU A 62 0.91 12.54 3.44
CA LEU A 62 0.86 11.10 3.62
C LEU A 62 2.23 10.50 3.26
N ILE A 63 2.83 9.75 4.18
CA ILE A 63 4.04 8.97 3.92
C ILE A 63 3.64 7.50 3.79
N ALA A 64 3.82 6.93 2.60
CA ALA A 64 3.55 5.53 2.31
C ALA A 64 4.87 4.78 2.05
N VAL A 65 5.18 3.81 2.90
CA VAL A 65 6.42 3.03 2.81
C VAL A 65 6.11 1.65 2.24
N HIS A 66 6.88 1.21 1.25
CA HIS A 66 6.75 -0.14 0.69
C HIS A 66 7.54 -1.17 1.51
N GLY A 67 7.16 -2.42 1.41
CA GLY A 67 7.93 -3.54 1.97
C GLY A 67 9.26 -3.76 1.24
N LEU A 68 10.09 -4.65 1.80
CA LEU A 68 11.37 -5.06 1.20
C LEU A 68 11.20 -5.45 -0.28
N GLU A 69 12.15 -5.04 -1.14
CA GLU A 69 12.12 -5.28 -2.61
C GLU A 69 10.84 -4.73 -3.30
N GLY A 70 10.22 -3.75 -2.67
CA GLY A 70 9.07 -3.02 -3.18
C GLY A 70 9.42 -1.76 -3.96
N SER A 71 8.38 -1.04 -4.37
CA SER A 71 8.46 0.32 -4.89
C SER A 71 7.10 1.00 -4.75
N SER A 72 7.03 2.30 -5.05
CA SER A 72 5.79 3.08 -5.14
C SER A 72 4.76 2.52 -6.13
N GLN A 73 5.19 1.62 -7.02
CA GLN A 73 4.34 1.01 -8.04
C GLN A 73 3.51 -0.17 -7.54
N ARG A 74 3.79 -0.68 -6.33
CA ARG A 74 3.08 -1.84 -5.76
C ARG A 74 1.59 -1.51 -5.55
N SER A 75 0.75 -2.52 -5.74
CA SER A 75 -0.72 -2.38 -5.73
C SER A 75 -1.27 -1.84 -4.41
N TYR A 76 -0.71 -2.25 -3.28
CA TYR A 76 -1.10 -1.74 -1.97
C TYR A 76 -0.69 -0.27 -1.77
N ILE A 77 0.48 0.15 -2.27
CA ILE A 77 0.90 1.57 -2.23
C ILE A 77 -0.05 2.43 -3.06
N LYS A 78 -0.26 2.12 -4.34
CA LYS A 78 -1.21 2.85 -5.21
C LYS A 78 -2.62 2.91 -4.60
N GLY A 79 -3.03 1.82 -3.96
CA GLY A 79 -4.28 1.74 -3.22
C GLY A 79 -4.36 2.73 -2.07
N MET A 80 -3.30 2.83 -1.25
CA MET A 80 -3.23 3.78 -0.13
C MET A 80 -3.21 5.22 -0.63
N ILE A 81 -2.39 5.54 -1.65
CA ILE A 81 -2.33 6.88 -2.23
C ILE A 81 -3.71 7.33 -2.73
N ARG A 82 -4.49 6.46 -3.38
CA ARG A 82 -5.86 6.82 -3.80
C ARG A 82 -6.84 6.96 -2.65
N ALA A 83 -6.70 6.15 -1.60
CA ALA A 83 -7.62 6.18 -0.48
C ALA A 83 -7.43 7.42 0.39
N PHE A 84 -6.20 7.91 0.51
CA PHE A 84 -5.82 8.94 1.49
C PHE A 84 -5.19 10.20 0.88
N GLY A 85 -4.78 10.17 -0.39
CA GLY A 85 -4.14 11.29 -1.09
C GLY A 85 -5.08 12.14 -1.95
N GLN A 86 -6.38 12.09 -1.67
CA GLN A 86 -7.37 12.99 -2.26
C GLN A 86 -7.39 14.29 -1.49
#